data_AF-A0A517NAD6-F1
#
_entry.id   AF-A0A517NAD6-F1
#
_cell.length_a   1.000
_cell.length_b   1.000
_cell.length_c   1.000
_cell.angle_alpha   90.00
_cell.angle_beta   90.00
_cell.angle_gamma   90.00
#
_symmetry.space_group_name_H-M   'P 1'
#
loop_
_entity.id
_entity.type
_entity.pdbx_description
1 polymer ?
#
loop_
_entity_poly.entity_id
_entity_poly.type
_entity_poly.pdbx_seq_one_letter_code
_entity_poly.pdbx_strand_id
1 'polypeptide(L)' 'MPKALCLISLVASILIVVLFLADAAMGFLGMQDVAPLRSANLMMDIAFVVLGGVLIYLSWATFREQR' A
#
# COMPACT_ATOMS: atom_id res chain seq x y z
N MET A 1 -11.98 -15.40 -15.82
CA MET A 1 -10.58 -14.97 -16.03
C MET A 1 -9.98 -14.50 -14.70
N PRO A 2 -9.73 -15.40 -13.73
CA PRO A 2 -9.33 -15.04 -12.37
C PRO A 2 -7.91 -14.44 -12.25
N LYS A 3 -7.03 -14.75 -13.22
CA LYS A 3 -5.63 -14.26 -13.25
C LYS A 3 -5.52 -12.74 -13.38
N ALA A 4 -6.37 -12.11 -14.19
CA ALA A 4 -6.31 -10.66 -14.42
C ALA A 4 -6.73 -9.86 -13.18
N LEU A 5 -7.78 -10.31 -12.49
CA LEU A 5 -8.28 -9.66 -11.27
C LEU A 5 -7.25 -9.71 -10.12
N CYS A 6 -6.56 -10.83 -9.96
CA CYS A 6 -5.50 -11.00 -8.96
C CYS A 6 -4.28 -10.10 -9.25
N LEU A 7 -3.91 -9.94 -10.53
CA LEU A 7 -2.79 -9.07 -10.91
C LEU A 7 -3.13 -7.59 -10.68
N ILE A 8 -4.37 -7.20 -10.98
CA ILE A 8 -4.85 -5.83 -10.70
C ILE A 8 -4.87 -5.56 -9.19
N SER A 9 -5.37 -6.48 -8.36
CA SER A 9 -5.39 -6.31 -6.90
C SER A 9 -3.99 -6.22 -6.30
N LEU A 10 -3.04 -7.01 -6.84
CA LEU A 10 -1.63 -6.95 -6.46
C LEU A 10 -1.03 -5.57 -6.78
N VAL A 11 -1.22 -5.07 -8.00
CA VAL A 11 -0.69 -3.75 -8.39
C VAL A 11 -1.33 -2.63 -7.57
N ALA A 12 -2.66 -2.66 -7.39
CA ALA A 12 -3.38 -1.66 -6.62
C ALA A 12 -2.90 -1.64 -5.15
N SER A 13 -2.74 -2.80 -4.51
CA SER A 13 -2.25 -2.89 -3.13
C SER A 13 -0.80 -2.42 -2.99
N ILE A 14 0.09 -2.70 -3.95
CA ILE A 14 1.44 -2.15 -3.98
C ILE A 14 1.42 -0.63 -4.05
N LEU A 15 0.61 -0.05 -4.94
CA LEU A 15 0.50 1.41 -5.07
C LEU A 15 0.02 2.06 -3.76
N ILE A 16 -0.97 1.46 -3.09
CA ILE A 16 -1.45 1.93 -1.79
C ILE A 16 -0.32 1.91 -0.76
N VAL A 17 0.40 0.80 -0.62
CA VAL A 17 1.51 0.71 0.34
C VAL A 17 2.57 1.75 0.05
N VAL A 18 2.96 1.94 -1.22
CA VAL A 18 3.98 2.92 -1.60
C VAL A 18 3.53 4.35 -1.26
N LEU A 19 2.27 4.71 -1.55
CA LEU A 19 1.74 6.05 -1.27
C LEU A 19 1.71 6.35 0.23
N PHE A 20 1.15 5.44 1.04
CA PHE A 20 1.03 5.65 2.48
C PHE A 20 2.37 5.51 3.21
N LEU A 21 3.28 4.67 2.73
CA LEU A 21 4.64 4.58 3.27
C LEU A 21 5.42 5.86 2.98
N ALA A 22 5.28 6.41 1.77
CA ALA A 22 5.90 7.68 1.40
C ALA A 22 5.33 8.83 2.23
N ASP A 23 4.01 8.88 2.44
CA ASP A 23 3.37 9.90 3.28
C ASP A 23 3.84 9.81 4.74
N ALA A 24 3.87 8.60 5.32
CA ALA A 24 4.40 8.37 6.66
C ALA A 24 5.87 8.82 6.77
N ALA A 25 6.72 8.44 5.80
CA ALA A 25 8.13 8.81 5.79
C ALA A 25 8.33 10.34 5.70
N MET A 26 7.59 11.02 4.83
CA MET A 26 7.64 12.48 4.71
C MET A 26 7.06 13.19 5.93
N GLY A 27 6.00 12.64 6.53
CA GLY A 27 5.44 13.08 7.80
C GLY A 27 6.44 13.00 8.96
N PHE A 28 7.17 11.88 9.07
CA PHE A 28 8.24 11.71 10.05
C PHE A 28 9.41 12.69 9.86
N LEU A 29 9.69 13.09 8.62
CA LEU A 29 10.72 14.10 8.30
C LEU A 29 10.24 15.55 8.51
N GLY A 30 8.98 15.76 8.94
CA GLY A 30 8.40 17.09 9.15
C GLY A 30 8.08 17.83 7.84
N MET A 31 8.12 17.14 6.69
CA MET A 31 7.94 17.71 5.36
C MET A 31 6.45 17.69 4.94
N GLN A 32 5.59 18.30 5.77
CA GLN A 32 4.13 18.26 5.61
C GLN A 32 3.62 18.93 4.33
N ASP A 33 4.34 19.93 3.81
CA ASP A 33 3.95 20.66 2.60
C ASP A 33 4.12 19.86 1.30
N VAL A 34 4.99 18.85 1.30
CA VAL A 34 5.26 17.98 0.16
C VAL A 34 4.75 16.56 0.36
N ALA A 35 4.24 16.23 1.55
CA ALA A 35 3.67 14.93 1.83
C ALA A 35 2.35 14.76 1.04
N PRO A 36 2.15 13.64 0.30
CA PRO A 36 1.02 13.38 -0.58
C PRO A 36 -0.36 13.58 0.07
N LEU A 37 -0.47 13.22 1.35
CA LEU A 37 -1.68 13.33 2.19
C LEU A 37 -1.45 14.29 3.36
N ARG A 38 -0.40 15.13 3.28
CA ARG A 38 0.01 16.11 4.30
C ARG A 38 0.33 15.52 5.67
N SER A 39 0.59 14.21 5.77
CA SER A 39 0.79 13.55 7.07
C SER A 39 -0.35 13.84 8.06
N ALA A 40 -1.59 13.90 7.56
CA ALA A 40 -2.74 14.32 8.37
C ALA A 40 -3.02 13.39 9.55
N ASN A 41 -2.76 12.08 9.40
CA ASN A 41 -2.92 11.12 10.48
C ASN A 41 -1.95 9.93 10.32
N LEU A 42 -0.87 9.95 11.09
CA LEU A 42 0.18 8.93 11.06
C LEU A 42 -0.34 7.51 11.40
N MET A 43 -1.43 7.42 12.19
CA MET A 43 -2.06 6.13 12.50
C MET A 43 -2.81 5.54 11.29
N MET A 44 -3.34 6.39 10.42
CA MET A 44 -3.94 5.96 9.15
C MET A 44 -2.86 5.39 8.23
N ASP A 45 -1.74 6.09 8.10
CA ASP A 45 -0.67 5.67 7.19
C ASP A 45 -0.08 4.32 7.59
N ILE A 46 0.20 4.13 8.88
CA ILE A 46 0.66 2.84 9.42
C ILE A 46 -0.39 1.75 9.16
N ALA A 47 -1.67 2.02 9.41
CA ALA A 47 -2.73 1.03 9.19
C ALA A 47 -2.82 0.60 7.72
N PHE A 48 -2.76 1.54 6.77
CA PHE A 48 -2.80 1.25 5.34
C PHE A 48 -1.54 0.56 4.83
N VAL A 49 -0.37 0.88 5.38
CA VAL A 49 0.88 0.15 5.07
C VAL A 49 0.78 -1.30 5.55
N VAL A 50 0.29 -1.54 6.77
CA VAL A 50 0.16 -2.88 7.34
C VAL A 50 -0.88 -3.70 6.59
N LEU A 51 -2.10 -3.18 6.44
CA LEU A 51 -3.18 -3.88 5.73
C LEU A 51 -2.87 -4.06 4.24
N GLY A 52 -2.27 -3.05 3.61
CA GLY A 52 -1.81 -3.13 2.24
C GLY A 52 -0.73 -4.21 2.07
N GLY A 53 0.22 -4.32 3.00
CA GLY A 53 1.22 -5.38 3.01
C GLY A 53 0.60 -6.78 3.09
N VAL A 54 -0.42 -6.96 3.94
CA VAL A 54 -1.20 -8.21 4.01
C VAL A 54 -1.89 -8.50 2.68
N LEU A 55 -2.52 -7.51 2.04
CA LEU A 55 -3.17 -7.69 0.74
C LEU A 55 -2.19 -8.05 -0.39
N ILE A 56 -0.99 -7.48 -0.38
CA ILE A 56 0.09 -7.85 -1.30
C ILE A 56 0.46 -9.31 -1.09
N TYR A 57 0.67 -9.73 0.17
CA TYR A 57 1.03 -11.10 0.50
C TYR A 57 -0.05 -12.09 0.06
N LEU A 58 -1.32 -11.81 0.36
CA LEU A 58 -2.45 -12.67 -0.03
C LEU A 58 -2.60 -12.73 -1.55
N SER A 59 -2.55 -11.58 -2.23
CA SER A 59 -2.64 -11.53 -3.70
C SER A 59 -1.48 -12.28 -4.34
N TRP A 60 -0.27 -12.18 -3.81
CA TRP A 60 0.90 -12.91 -4.29
C TRP A 60 0.79 -14.42 -4.06
N ALA A 61 0.31 -14.84 -2.89
CA ALA A 61 0.08 -16.24 -2.56
C ALA A 61 -0.95 -16.86 -3.53
N THR A 62 -2.09 -16.20 -3.72
CA THR A 62 -3.12 -16.64 -4.67
C THR A 62 -2.61 -16.62 -6.12
N PHE A 63 -1.79 -15.64 -6.51
CA PHE A 63 -1.18 -15.60 -7.84
C PHE A 63 -0.26 -16.81 -8.09
N ARG A 64 0.51 -17.24 -7.07
CA ARG A 64 1.34 -18.43 -7.15
C ARG A 64 0.54 -19.73 -7.24
N GLU A 65 -0.60 -19.83 -6.55
CA GLU A 65 -1.47 -21.01 -6.63
C GLU A 65 -2.18 -21.14 -7.99
N GLN A 66 -2.43 -20.03 -8.68
CA GLN A 66 -3.00 -20.02 -10.03
C GLN A 66 -1.96 -20.16 -11.16
N ARG A 67 -0.67 -20.30 -10.82
CA ARG A 67 0.43 -20.41 -11.77
C ARG A 67 0.64 -21.86 -12.21
#